data_AF-A0A235HT29-F1
#
_entry.id   AF-A0A235HT29-F1
#
_cell.length_a   1.000
_cell.length_b   1.000
_cell.length_c   1.000
_cell.angle_alpha   90.00
_cell.angle_beta   90.00
_cell.angle_gamma   90.00
#
_symmetry.space_group_name_H-M   'P 1'
#
loop_
_entity.id
_entity.type
_entity.pdbx_description
1 polymer ?
#
loop_
_entity_poly.entity_id
_entity_poly.type
_entity_poly.pdbx_seq_one_letter_code
_entity_poly.pdbx_strand_id
1 'polypeptide(L)'
;MTEEKTPEEIVEIAINLCDAPTPLAPYWEERNFAQGLGIPLNREYTPEQWDWIFARFIKLVNSEDWIIREQAIDRIKTALEAEKKQSNRVAERLPDILQAIAYQATLTPDIFEEFCNEFQWFSKDEPYNSLIFHWLEQLAGDKQRQLPSDEAIEAAKIYFYGYGETWTQAGAKLIAALDHPDLTIRACAAYQIGKIYSRTQQYTWDDDEDLQIKQQIAEGMPPIQEMMQLIRQKELERPGIAGAFGHVCPRDNINLDYGAWILDILENSQSPEPYIIYFPCNLAFDAHERFSHDADAILRLIQMGRVDIAIAAATDEDRKIEALKPLLIEMGDNEDPEIVRRVSWHLAYYYHYLHSKGVELGYVELIADLSEIDLFLLFSGLEARTSPYAAIIYAKGQDKLLSQTISTKWVDKIFPNSVRGEIKNQRYLDSLWFTRGYIKYQGNEDNEKKKLWDNVIIGYRSNAPWNPKEFL
;
A
#
# COMPACT_ATOMS: atom_id res chain seq x y z
N MET A 1 19.43 1.89 47.91
CA MET A 1 19.48 0.48 47.51
C MET A 1 18.12 0.15 46.96
N THR A 2 17.95 0.25 45.65
CA THR A 2 16.75 -0.22 44.95
C THR A 2 16.80 -1.74 44.99
N GLU A 3 15.76 -2.38 45.54
CA GLU A 3 15.62 -3.83 45.51
C GLU A 3 15.64 -4.30 44.04
N GLU A 4 16.60 -5.16 43.70
CA GLU A 4 16.64 -5.85 42.41
C GLU A 4 15.43 -6.78 42.35
N LYS A 5 14.50 -6.49 41.44
CA LYS A 5 13.34 -7.34 41.18
C LYS A 5 13.82 -8.64 40.55
N THR A 6 13.21 -9.74 40.95
CA THR A 6 13.47 -11.06 40.35
C THR A 6 12.97 -11.10 38.90
N PRO A 7 13.55 -11.94 38.02
CA PRO A 7 13.07 -12.11 36.66
C PRO A 7 11.57 -12.43 36.58
N GLU A 8 11.06 -13.25 37.50
CA GLU A 8 9.65 -13.62 37.60
C GLU A 8 8.75 -12.40 37.89
N GLU A 9 9.17 -11.50 38.79
CA GLU A 9 8.45 -10.25 39.10
C GLU A 9 8.45 -9.27 37.92
N ILE A 10 9.52 -9.24 37.12
CA ILE A 10 9.61 -8.42 35.90
C ILE A 10 8.62 -8.93 34.85
N VAL A 11 8.53 -10.25 34.67
CA VAL A 11 7.56 -10.89 33.78
C VAL A 11 6.13 -10.64 34.24
N GLU A 12 5.85 -10.78 35.54
CA GLU A 12 4.52 -10.55 36.11
C GLU A 12 4.09 -9.08 35.99
N ILE A 13 4.99 -8.12 36.18
CA ILE A 13 4.70 -6.69 35.96
C ILE A 13 4.44 -6.40 34.48
N ALA A 14 5.24 -6.95 33.57
CA ALA A 14 5.03 -6.76 32.12
C ALA A 14 3.68 -7.36 31.68
N ILE A 15 3.33 -8.56 32.16
CA ILE A 15 2.03 -9.22 31.90
C ILE A 15 0.88 -8.40 32.50
N ASN A 16 0.97 -7.98 33.75
CA ASN A 16 -0.09 -7.17 34.41
C ASN A 16 -0.26 -5.79 33.75
N LEU A 17 0.80 -5.22 33.17
CA LEU A 17 0.73 -4.01 32.35
C LEU A 17 0.07 -4.27 30.98
N CYS A 18 0.14 -5.49 30.45
CA CYS A 18 -0.54 -5.89 29.21
C CYS A 18 -2.06 -6.03 29.38
N ASP A 19 -2.52 -6.45 30.57
CA ASP A 19 -3.94 -6.62 30.87
C ASP A 19 -4.64 -5.32 31.32
N ALA A 20 -3.89 -4.21 31.43
CA ALA A 20 -4.44 -2.90 31.78
C ALA A 20 -5.14 -2.26 30.56
N PRO A 21 -6.45 -1.95 30.63
CA PRO A 21 -7.24 -1.44 29.51
C PRO A 21 -6.78 -0.03 29.16
N THR A 22 -5.85 0.08 28.22
CA THR A 22 -5.41 1.35 27.67
C THR A 22 -5.73 1.33 26.18
N PRO A 23 -6.19 2.45 25.59
CA PRO A 23 -6.38 2.52 24.15
C PRO A 23 -5.08 2.14 23.47
N LEU A 24 -5.10 1.08 22.68
CA LEU A 24 -4.06 0.84 21.69
C LEU A 24 -4.07 2.06 20.74
N ALA A 25 -2.97 2.33 20.02
CA ALA A 25 -3.05 3.40 19.02
C ALA A 25 -4.21 3.11 18.05
N PRO A 26 -4.94 4.11 17.54
CA PRO A 26 -6.26 3.92 16.89
C PRO A 26 -6.29 2.92 15.73
N TYR A 27 -5.15 2.61 15.12
CA TYR A 27 -5.03 1.63 14.02
C TYR A 27 -4.85 0.18 14.49
N TRP A 28 -4.73 -0.07 15.80
CA TRP A 28 -4.55 -1.40 16.39
C TRP A 28 -5.75 -1.87 17.23
N GLU A 29 -6.73 -1.00 17.51
CA GLU A 29 -7.90 -1.31 18.36
C GLU A 29 -8.79 -2.44 17.78
N GLU A 30 -8.60 -2.83 16.52
CA GLU A 30 -9.36 -3.90 15.84
C GLU A 30 -8.50 -5.13 15.46
N ARG A 31 -7.18 -5.18 15.76
CA ARG A 31 -6.35 -6.34 15.42
C ARG A 31 -6.38 -7.41 16.52
N ASN A 32 -6.82 -8.62 16.17
CA ASN A 32 -6.67 -9.81 17.03
C ASN A 32 -5.21 -10.28 17.03
N PHE A 33 -4.41 -9.76 17.97
CA PHE A 33 -3.04 -10.23 18.15
C PHE A 33 -3.00 -11.64 18.74
N ALA A 34 -2.02 -12.43 18.30
CA ALA A 34 -1.70 -13.68 18.97
C ALA A 34 -1.25 -13.43 20.43
N GLN A 35 -1.48 -14.43 21.29
CA GLN A 35 -1.20 -14.32 22.72
C GLN A 35 0.28 -13.94 22.99
N GLY A 36 0.49 -12.77 23.58
CA GLY A 36 1.81 -12.23 23.92
C GLY A 36 2.43 -11.29 22.88
N LEU A 37 1.73 -10.93 21.79
CA LEU A 37 2.14 -9.87 20.87
C LEU A 37 1.49 -8.51 21.18
N GLY A 38 0.39 -8.49 21.93
CA GLY A 38 -0.37 -7.29 22.31
C GLY A 38 0.29 -6.36 23.35
N ILE A 39 1.60 -6.45 23.56
CA ILE A 39 2.33 -5.63 24.55
C ILE A 39 2.32 -4.14 24.13
N PRO A 40 1.86 -3.18 24.93
CA PRO A 40 1.79 -1.77 24.49
C PRO A 40 3.19 -1.12 24.34
N LEU A 41 3.67 -0.86 23.12
CA LEU A 41 5.04 -0.33 22.89
C LEU A 41 5.17 1.19 23.03
N ASN A 42 4.09 1.88 23.40
CA ASN A 42 4.03 3.32 23.62
C ASN A 42 4.28 3.73 25.09
N ARG A 43 4.75 2.81 25.92
CA ARG A 43 5.07 3.03 27.34
C ARG A 43 6.58 3.05 27.56
N GLU A 44 7.01 3.67 28.65
CA GLU A 44 8.38 3.58 29.12
C GLU A 44 8.63 2.21 29.75
N TYR A 45 9.71 1.55 29.34
CA TYR A 45 10.14 0.26 29.85
C TYR A 45 11.58 0.34 30.38
N THR A 46 11.87 -0.43 31.43
CA THR A 46 13.26 -0.60 31.90
C THR A 46 14.06 -1.44 30.90
N PRO A 47 15.41 -1.38 30.96
CA PRO A 47 16.28 -2.25 30.15
C PRO A 47 15.88 -3.74 30.20
N GLU A 48 15.59 -4.27 31.38
CA GLU A 48 15.23 -5.68 31.61
C GLU A 48 13.85 -6.02 31.05
N GLN A 49 12.91 -5.06 31.09
CA GLN A 49 11.61 -5.22 30.46
C GLN A 49 11.74 -5.26 28.93
N TRP A 50 12.59 -4.41 28.35
CA TRP A 50 12.91 -4.49 26.93
C TRP A 50 13.56 -5.82 26.56
N ASP A 51 14.51 -6.31 27.36
CA ASP A 51 15.14 -7.62 27.16
C ASP A 51 14.07 -8.73 27.09
N TRP A 52 13.11 -8.71 28.01
CA TRP A 52 12.01 -9.67 28.02
C TRP A 52 11.08 -9.54 26.80
N ILE A 53 10.70 -8.31 26.42
CA ILE A 53 9.86 -8.04 25.25
C ILE A 53 10.50 -8.60 23.98
N PHE A 54 11.77 -8.28 23.74
CA PHE A 54 12.48 -8.78 22.56
C PHE A 54 12.65 -10.29 22.58
N ALA A 55 13.04 -10.89 23.71
CA ALA A 55 13.13 -12.34 23.84
C ALA A 55 11.79 -13.03 23.53
N ARG A 56 10.67 -12.41 23.96
CA ARG A 56 9.32 -12.91 23.66
C ARG A 56 9.00 -12.83 22.17
N PHE A 57 9.25 -11.69 21.52
CA PHE A 57 8.96 -11.53 20.10
C PHE A 57 9.86 -12.41 19.23
N ILE A 58 11.16 -12.48 19.53
CA ILE A 58 12.11 -13.39 18.88
C ILE A 58 11.64 -14.84 18.98
N LYS A 59 11.15 -15.27 20.15
CA LYS A 59 10.61 -16.63 20.30
C LYS A 59 9.42 -16.89 19.37
N LEU A 60 8.58 -15.88 19.12
CA LEU A 60 7.38 -15.99 18.28
C LEU A 60 7.69 -15.96 16.77
N VAL A 61 8.85 -15.44 16.36
CA VAL A 61 9.38 -15.61 15.00
C VAL A 61 9.53 -17.09 14.63
N ASN A 62 9.77 -17.97 15.62
CA ASN A 62 9.89 -19.41 15.40
C ASN A 62 8.54 -20.17 15.42
N SER A 63 7.41 -19.47 15.43
CA SER A 63 6.08 -20.10 15.41
C SER A 63 5.84 -20.87 14.10
N GLU A 64 5.16 -22.01 14.14
CA GLU A 64 4.69 -22.71 12.93
C GLU A 64 3.56 -21.95 12.20
N ASP A 65 2.79 -21.16 12.95
CA ASP A 65 1.74 -20.29 12.40
C ASP A 65 2.35 -19.05 11.75
N TRP A 66 2.13 -18.90 10.44
CA TRP A 66 2.66 -17.80 9.63
C TRP A 66 2.13 -16.43 10.05
N ILE A 67 0.87 -16.35 10.51
CA ILE A 67 0.27 -15.09 10.97
C ILE A 67 0.99 -14.62 12.24
N ILE A 68 1.34 -15.56 13.13
CA ILE A 68 2.09 -15.24 14.36
C ILE A 68 3.50 -14.75 14.02
N ARG A 69 4.16 -15.36 13.04
CA ARG A 69 5.50 -14.95 12.61
C ARG A 69 5.50 -13.55 12.00
N GLU A 70 4.59 -13.28 11.07
CA GLU A 70 4.43 -11.97 10.43
C GLU A 70 4.18 -10.89 11.50
N GLN A 71 3.22 -11.14 12.41
CA GLN A 71 2.98 -10.24 13.53
C GLN A 71 4.22 -10.09 14.41
N ALA A 72 5.00 -11.14 14.66
CA ALA A 72 6.21 -11.03 15.47
C ALA A 72 7.27 -10.12 14.81
N ILE A 73 7.50 -10.22 13.50
CA ILE A 73 8.46 -9.39 12.75
C ILE A 73 8.06 -7.91 12.81
N ASP A 74 6.80 -7.60 12.52
CA ASP A 74 6.25 -6.23 12.61
C ASP A 74 6.39 -5.64 14.03
N ARG A 75 6.19 -6.48 15.04
CA ARG A 75 6.28 -6.07 16.46
C ARG A 75 7.72 -5.89 16.91
N ILE A 76 8.68 -6.67 16.40
CA ILE A 76 10.11 -6.42 16.61
C ILE A 76 10.50 -5.06 16.02
N LYS A 77 10.13 -4.76 14.77
CA LYS A 77 10.38 -3.47 14.14
C LYS A 77 9.82 -2.31 14.95
N THR A 78 8.55 -2.40 15.36
CA THR A 78 7.90 -1.39 16.21
C THR A 78 8.61 -1.23 17.56
N ALA A 79 9.09 -2.33 18.16
CA ALA A 79 9.82 -2.30 19.42
C ALA A 79 11.18 -1.63 19.29
N LEU A 80 11.90 -1.87 18.19
CA LEU A 80 13.18 -1.21 17.91
C LEU A 80 13.00 0.31 17.80
N GLU A 81 11.97 0.77 17.10
CA GLU A 81 11.65 2.20 17.00
C GLU A 81 11.26 2.82 18.35
N ALA A 82 10.51 2.08 19.17
CA ALA A 82 10.11 2.52 20.51
C ALA A 82 11.32 2.59 21.46
N GLU A 83 12.17 1.56 21.50
CA GLU A 83 13.36 1.54 22.34
C GLU A 83 14.40 2.57 21.89
N LYS A 84 14.54 2.82 20.57
CA LYS A 84 15.39 3.90 20.01
C LYS A 84 15.12 5.25 20.67
N LYS A 85 13.84 5.54 20.96
CA LYS A 85 13.39 6.80 21.58
C LYS A 85 13.63 6.86 23.09
N GLN A 86 13.85 5.72 23.75
CA GLN A 86 13.95 5.63 25.21
C GLN A 86 15.38 5.42 25.69
N SER A 87 16.06 4.38 25.18
CA SER A 87 17.38 3.94 25.64
C SER A 87 18.42 3.85 24.53
N ASN A 88 17.98 3.87 23.26
CA ASN A 88 18.84 3.76 22.07
C ASN A 88 19.73 2.49 22.05
N ARG A 89 19.29 1.40 22.71
CA ARG A 89 19.99 0.11 22.77
C ARG A 89 19.77 -0.80 21.55
N VAL A 90 19.23 -0.26 20.47
CA VAL A 90 18.85 -1.05 19.30
C VAL A 90 20.02 -1.83 18.71
N ALA A 91 21.22 -1.25 18.68
CA ALA A 91 22.44 -1.94 18.20
C ALA A 91 22.75 -3.21 19.01
N GLU A 92 22.37 -3.26 20.29
CA GLU A 92 22.51 -4.43 21.15
C GLU A 92 21.44 -5.50 20.85
N ARG A 93 20.27 -5.10 20.34
CA ARG A 93 19.15 -6.01 20.01
C ARG A 93 19.34 -6.75 18.71
N LEU A 94 19.90 -6.05 17.73
CA LEU A 94 19.89 -6.50 16.35
C LEU A 94 20.59 -7.86 16.14
N PRO A 95 21.74 -8.17 16.78
CA PRO A 95 22.39 -9.47 16.61
C PRO A 95 21.49 -10.67 16.93
N ASP A 96 20.75 -10.65 18.05
CA ASP A 96 19.88 -11.75 18.47
C ASP A 96 18.70 -11.92 17.52
N ILE A 97 18.15 -10.80 17.02
CA ILE A 97 17.07 -10.79 16.02
C ILE A 97 17.57 -11.41 14.71
N LEU A 98 18.71 -10.95 14.21
CA LEU A 98 19.30 -11.44 12.95
C LEU A 98 19.66 -12.92 13.02
N GLN A 99 20.16 -13.39 14.17
CA GLN A 99 20.44 -14.80 14.40
C GLN A 99 19.15 -15.64 14.39
N ALA A 100 18.08 -15.15 15.03
CA ALA A 100 16.80 -15.85 15.02
C ALA A 100 16.19 -15.95 13.62
N ILE A 101 16.28 -14.88 12.82
CA ILE A 101 15.84 -14.87 11.42
C ILE A 101 16.65 -15.86 10.58
N ALA A 102 17.98 -15.84 10.70
CA ALA A 102 18.84 -16.78 9.97
C ALA A 102 18.54 -18.25 10.34
N TYR A 103 18.32 -18.53 11.62
CA TYR A 103 17.90 -19.87 12.06
C TYR A 103 16.54 -20.24 11.47
N GLN A 104 15.54 -19.37 11.58
CA GLN A 104 14.19 -19.66 11.11
C GLN A 104 14.12 -19.80 9.59
N ALA A 105 14.96 -19.08 8.84
CA ALA A 105 15.07 -19.23 7.39
C ALA A 105 15.43 -20.66 6.94
N THR A 106 16.08 -21.46 7.81
CA THR A 106 16.35 -22.87 7.52
C THR A 106 15.10 -23.76 7.60
N LEU A 107 14.05 -23.30 8.28
CA LEU A 107 12.78 -24.00 8.46
C LEU A 107 11.68 -23.39 7.58
N THR A 108 11.72 -22.09 7.35
CA THR A 108 10.77 -21.30 6.57
C THR A 108 11.54 -20.30 5.71
N PRO A 109 11.97 -20.69 4.50
CA PRO A 109 12.87 -19.89 3.67
C PRO A 109 12.41 -18.43 3.46
N ASP A 110 11.10 -18.24 3.23
CA ASP A 110 10.50 -16.95 2.89
C ASP A 110 10.64 -15.89 3.99
N ILE A 111 10.84 -16.31 5.26
CA ILE A 111 10.96 -15.39 6.40
C ILE A 111 12.13 -14.43 6.27
N PHE A 112 13.18 -14.83 5.55
CA PHE A 112 14.35 -13.99 5.31
C PHE A 112 13.97 -12.78 4.45
N GLU A 113 13.23 -13.02 3.36
CA GLU A 113 12.81 -11.96 2.46
C GLU A 113 11.72 -11.07 3.10
N GLU A 114 10.77 -11.66 3.83
CA GLU A 114 9.78 -10.93 4.64
C GLU A 114 10.47 -9.97 5.62
N PHE A 115 11.46 -10.47 6.37
CA PHE A 115 12.24 -9.66 7.29
C PHE A 115 12.96 -8.51 6.57
N CYS A 116 13.65 -8.81 5.47
CA CYS A 116 14.38 -7.78 4.72
C CYS A 116 13.45 -6.69 4.17
N ASN A 117 12.26 -7.06 3.67
CA ASN A 117 11.25 -6.11 3.19
C ASN A 117 10.75 -5.19 4.32
N GLU A 118 10.44 -5.76 5.49
CA GLU A 118 9.94 -4.99 6.64
C GLU A 118 10.99 -4.03 7.21
N PHE A 119 12.27 -4.43 7.20
CA PHE A 119 13.37 -3.68 7.82
C PHE A 119 14.01 -2.61 6.91
N GLN A 120 13.53 -2.45 5.68
CA GLN A 120 14.09 -1.50 4.68
C GLN A 120 14.24 -0.05 5.17
N TRP A 121 13.35 0.42 6.04
CA TRP A 121 13.39 1.79 6.57
C TRP A 121 14.34 1.91 7.75
N PHE A 122 14.52 0.83 8.49
CA PHE A 122 15.33 0.78 9.69
C PHE A 122 16.83 0.76 9.36
N SER A 123 17.19 0.12 8.24
CA SER A 123 18.56 0.01 7.74
C SER A 123 19.13 1.29 7.11
N LYS A 124 18.38 2.41 7.12
CA LYS A 124 18.84 3.68 6.52
C LYS A 124 19.77 4.48 7.43
N ASP A 125 19.71 4.23 8.74
CA ASP A 125 20.53 4.95 9.72
C ASP A 125 21.74 4.11 10.15
N GLU A 126 22.88 4.77 10.41
CA GLU A 126 23.97 4.17 11.18
C GLU A 126 23.58 4.06 12.67
N PRO A 127 24.04 3.01 13.39
CA PRO A 127 24.94 1.94 12.97
C PRO A 127 24.26 0.74 12.27
N TYR A 128 22.96 0.81 11.99
CA TYR A 128 22.16 -0.35 11.60
C TYR A 128 22.50 -0.88 10.21
N ASN A 129 22.77 0.01 9.26
CA ASN A 129 23.22 -0.38 7.93
C ASN A 129 24.48 -1.26 8.01
N SER A 130 25.50 -0.79 8.73
CA SER A 130 26.75 -1.51 8.97
C SER A 130 26.55 -2.86 9.64
N LEU A 131 25.65 -2.96 10.63
CA LEU A 131 25.37 -4.21 11.34
C LEU A 131 24.68 -5.24 10.43
N ILE A 132 23.68 -4.82 9.66
CA ILE A 132 22.98 -5.71 8.70
C ILE A 132 23.96 -6.17 7.62
N PHE A 133 24.77 -5.26 7.07
CA PHE A 133 25.76 -5.60 6.07
C PHE A 133 26.79 -6.60 6.59
N HIS A 134 27.30 -6.38 7.82
CA HIS A 134 28.24 -7.30 8.44
C HIS A 134 27.63 -8.70 8.64
N TRP A 135 26.38 -8.78 9.09
CA TRP A 135 25.66 -10.05 9.21
C TRP A 135 25.50 -10.76 7.86
N LEU A 136 25.15 -10.04 6.80
CA LEU A 136 25.04 -10.61 5.45
C LEU A 136 26.40 -11.12 4.92
N GLU A 137 27.50 -10.44 5.21
CA GLU A 137 28.86 -10.92 4.90
C GLU A 137 29.22 -12.20 5.68
N GLN A 138 28.83 -12.28 6.96
CA GLN A 138 29.02 -13.50 7.76
C GLN A 138 28.22 -14.68 7.18
N LEU A 139 26.95 -14.45 6.81
CA LEU A 139 26.12 -15.49 6.20
C LEU A 139 26.65 -15.94 4.83
N ALA A 140 27.17 -15.01 4.01
CA ALA A 140 27.79 -15.34 2.72
C ALA A 140 29.10 -16.15 2.88
N GLY A 141 29.81 -15.94 3.99
CA GLY A 141 31.05 -16.65 4.30
C GLY A 141 30.85 -18.08 4.84
N ASP A 142 29.65 -18.43 5.30
CA ASP A 142 29.34 -19.75 5.85
C ASP A 142 29.09 -20.79 4.75
N LYS A 143 30.14 -21.55 4.42
CA LYS A 143 30.09 -22.62 3.41
C LYS A 143 29.23 -23.83 3.79
N GLN A 144 28.79 -23.94 5.04
CA GLN A 144 27.93 -25.05 5.50
C GLN A 144 26.45 -24.70 5.45
N ARG A 145 26.11 -23.41 5.25
CA ARG A 145 24.75 -22.90 5.19
C ARG A 145 24.02 -23.41 3.95
N GLN A 146 22.81 -23.94 4.13
CA GLN A 146 21.91 -24.26 3.02
C GLN A 146 20.94 -23.11 2.70
N LEU A 147 20.50 -22.38 3.73
CA LEU A 147 19.54 -21.27 3.63
C LEU A 147 19.91 -20.12 4.57
N PRO A 148 19.58 -18.86 4.25
CA PRO A 148 19.03 -18.36 2.97
C PRO A 148 19.96 -18.67 1.78
N SER A 149 19.49 -18.67 0.53
CA SER A 149 20.37 -18.95 -0.63
C SER A 149 21.45 -17.87 -0.83
N ASP A 150 22.46 -18.16 -1.64
CA ASP A 150 23.48 -17.17 -2.01
C ASP A 150 22.85 -16.00 -2.77
N GLU A 151 21.87 -16.29 -3.63
CA GLU A 151 21.10 -15.28 -4.38
C GLU A 151 20.28 -14.38 -3.45
N ALA A 152 19.61 -14.94 -2.45
CA ALA A 152 18.83 -14.15 -1.48
C ALA A 152 19.72 -13.22 -0.66
N ILE A 153 20.88 -13.71 -0.22
CA ILE A 153 21.85 -12.88 0.50
C ILE A 153 22.39 -11.77 -0.40
N GLU A 154 22.76 -12.09 -1.64
CA GLU A 154 23.28 -11.09 -2.57
C GLU A 154 22.22 -10.04 -2.92
N ALA A 155 20.97 -10.45 -3.14
CA ALA A 155 19.84 -9.54 -3.34
C ALA A 155 19.66 -8.59 -2.14
N ALA A 156 19.72 -9.12 -0.90
CA ALA A 156 19.64 -8.31 0.31
C ALA A 156 20.84 -7.35 0.44
N LYS A 157 22.06 -7.79 0.11
CA LYS A 157 23.25 -6.92 0.12
C LYS A 157 23.11 -5.75 -0.85
N ILE A 158 22.63 -6.02 -2.07
CA ILE A 158 22.33 -4.96 -3.03
C ILE A 158 21.21 -4.07 -2.49
N TYR A 159 20.12 -4.64 -1.99
CA TYR A 159 18.96 -3.91 -1.49
C TYR A 159 19.30 -2.93 -0.37
N PHE A 160 20.18 -3.31 0.57
CA PHE A 160 20.55 -2.44 1.69
C PHE A 160 21.72 -1.50 1.39
N TYR A 161 22.74 -1.96 0.64
CA TYR A 161 24.02 -1.25 0.50
C TYR A 161 24.35 -0.81 -0.94
N GLY A 162 23.79 -1.45 -1.95
CA GLY A 162 23.99 -1.07 -3.37
C GLY A 162 25.43 -1.13 -3.86
N TYR A 163 26.31 -1.89 -3.18
CA TYR A 163 27.76 -1.98 -3.43
C TYR A 163 28.60 -0.73 -3.14
N GLY A 164 28.01 0.31 -2.56
CA GLY A 164 28.72 1.54 -2.20
C GLY A 164 27.79 2.76 -2.20
N GLU A 165 28.31 3.88 -1.73
CA GLU A 165 27.54 5.11 -1.58
C GLU A 165 27.59 6.02 -2.82
N THR A 166 28.59 5.84 -3.69
CA THR A 166 28.81 6.65 -4.90
C THR A 166 28.73 5.83 -6.18
N TRP A 167 28.46 6.49 -7.31
CA TRP A 167 28.41 5.82 -8.61
C TRP A 167 29.75 5.18 -8.98
N THR A 168 30.87 5.82 -8.70
CA THR A 168 32.21 5.27 -8.95
C THR A 168 32.46 3.93 -8.22
N GLN A 169 31.89 3.75 -7.02
CA GLN A 169 32.03 2.51 -6.25
C GLN A 169 31.09 1.40 -6.75
N ALA A 170 29.85 1.77 -7.08
CA ALA A 170 28.76 0.83 -7.28
C ALA A 170 28.39 0.58 -8.76
N GLY A 171 28.49 1.61 -9.61
CA GLY A 171 27.83 1.69 -10.92
C GLY A 171 28.13 0.49 -11.83
N ALA A 172 29.40 0.13 -11.99
CA ALA A 172 29.78 -1.00 -12.85
C ALA A 172 29.18 -2.35 -12.36
N LYS A 173 29.13 -2.57 -11.05
CA LYS A 173 28.57 -3.79 -10.46
C LYS A 173 27.04 -3.81 -10.57
N LEU A 174 26.39 -2.68 -10.31
CA LEU A 174 24.94 -2.55 -10.45
C LEU A 174 24.49 -2.79 -11.89
N ILE A 175 25.19 -2.21 -12.87
CA ILE A 175 24.88 -2.43 -14.29
C ILE A 175 25.05 -3.90 -14.69
N ALA A 176 26.11 -4.56 -14.21
CA ALA A 176 26.29 -5.99 -14.43
C ALA A 176 25.20 -6.84 -13.75
N ALA A 177 24.77 -6.44 -12.54
CA ALA A 177 23.72 -7.15 -11.80
C ALA A 177 22.33 -7.06 -12.47
N LEU A 178 22.08 -6.07 -13.33
CA LEU A 178 20.87 -6.02 -14.16
C LEU A 178 20.74 -7.20 -15.14
N ASP A 179 21.83 -7.92 -15.43
CA ASP A 179 21.87 -9.11 -16.29
C ASP A 179 21.87 -10.42 -15.51
N HIS A 180 21.74 -10.37 -14.18
CA HIS A 180 21.80 -11.56 -13.34
C HIS A 180 20.65 -12.55 -13.64
N PRO A 181 20.87 -13.88 -13.57
CA PRO A 181 19.81 -14.86 -13.78
C PRO A 181 18.69 -14.76 -12.74
N ASP A 182 18.99 -14.38 -11.51
CA ASP A 182 18.00 -14.18 -10.44
C ASP A 182 17.20 -12.87 -10.62
N LEU A 183 15.87 -12.94 -10.48
CA LEU A 183 14.97 -11.81 -10.66
C LEU A 183 15.16 -10.73 -9.58
N THR A 184 15.27 -11.15 -8.32
CA THR A 184 15.34 -10.25 -7.16
C THR A 184 16.66 -9.47 -7.17
N ILE A 185 17.78 -10.11 -7.54
CA ILE A 185 19.07 -9.43 -7.72
C ILE A 185 18.96 -8.30 -8.76
N ARG A 186 18.36 -8.58 -9.93
CA ARG A 186 18.19 -7.56 -10.98
C ARG A 186 17.33 -6.39 -10.49
N ALA A 187 16.24 -6.69 -9.80
CA ALA A 187 15.33 -5.68 -9.27
C ALA A 187 16.00 -4.82 -8.18
N CYS A 188 16.74 -5.43 -7.26
CA CYS A 188 17.53 -4.72 -6.26
C CYS A 188 18.58 -3.81 -6.91
N ALA A 189 19.24 -4.27 -7.98
CA ALA A 189 20.20 -3.46 -8.70
C ALA A 189 19.52 -2.24 -9.36
N ALA A 190 18.36 -2.46 -10.01
CA ALA A 190 17.58 -1.39 -10.62
C ALA A 190 17.09 -0.36 -9.59
N TYR A 191 16.59 -0.82 -8.45
CA TYR A 191 16.23 0.03 -7.31
C TYR A 191 17.41 0.89 -6.82
N GLN A 192 18.58 0.28 -6.62
CA GLN A 192 19.76 1.03 -6.16
C GLN A 192 20.24 2.07 -7.18
N ILE A 193 20.20 1.75 -8.47
CA ILE A 193 20.48 2.73 -9.53
C ILE A 193 19.51 3.91 -9.40
N GLY A 194 18.19 3.65 -9.31
CA GLY A 194 17.18 4.70 -9.13
C GLY A 194 17.40 5.54 -7.86
N LYS A 195 17.77 4.90 -6.75
CA LYS A 195 18.10 5.55 -5.48
C LYS A 195 19.31 6.47 -5.59
N ILE A 196 20.36 6.09 -6.32
CA ILE A 196 21.51 6.96 -6.56
C ILE A 196 21.07 8.19 -7.37
N TYR A 197 20.28 8.03 -8.44
CA TYR A 197 19.74 9.19 -9.20
C TYR A 197 18.94 10.13 -8.30
N SER A 198 18.07 9.59 -7.43
CA SER A 198 17.28 10.38 -6.49
C SER A 198 18.14 11.23 -5.55
N ARG A 199 19.21 10.66 -5.00
CA ARG A 199 20.16 11.37 -4.12
C ARG A 199 20.89 12.51 -4.81
N THR A 200 21.05 12.44 -6.13
CA THR A 200 21.74 13.49 -6.92
C THR A 200 20.81 14.62 -7.37
N GLN A 201 19.50 14.53 -7.11
CA GLN A 201 18.55 15.56 -7.49
C GLN A 201 18.84 16.87 -6.75
N GLN A 202 18.96 17.95 -7.52
CA GLN A 202 19.21 19.29 -6.98
C GLN A 202 17.89 19.98 -6.62
N TYR A 203 17.86 20.60 -5.45
CA TYR A 203 16.73 21.37 -4.95
C TYR A 203 17.14 22.83 -4.71
N THR A 204 16.17 23.73 -4.73
CA THR A 204 16.42 25.18 -4.55
C THR A 204 16.92 25.56 -3.16
N TRP A 205 16.88 24.62 -2.21
CA TRP A 205 17.30 24.80 -0.83
C TRP A 205 18.59 24.03 -0.49
N ASP A 206 19.24 23.40 -1.47
CA ASP A 206 20.56 22.78 -1.26
C ASP A 206 21.60 23.88 -1.01
N ASP A 207 22.48 23.67 -0.03
CA ASP A 207 23.64 24.52 0.19
C ASP A 207 24.87 24.03 -0.61
N ASP A 208 25.99 24.77 -0.52
CA ASP A 208 27.21 24.43 -1.26
C ASP A 208 27.81 23.07 -0.84
N GLU A 209 27.58 22.63 0.40
CA GLU A 209 28.06 21.34 0.91
C GLU A 209 27.21 20.19 0.32
N ASP A 210 25.89 20.33 0.36
CA ASP A 210 24.95 19.40 -0.27
C ASP A 210 25.28 19.20 -1.76
N LEU A 211 25.52 20.30 -2.49
CA LEU A 211 25.85 20.25 -3.91
C LEU A 211 27.18 19.54 -4.17
N GLN A 212 28.19 19.72 -3.31
CA GLN A 212 29.48 19.01 -3.42
C GLN A 212 29.31 17.51 -3.18
N ILE A 213 28.54 17.11 -2.16
CA ILE A 213 28.24 15.69 -1.88
C ILE A 213 27.51 15.06 -3.08
N LYS A 214 26.50 15.74 -3.63
CA LYS A 214 25.77 15.26 -4.81
C LYS A 214 26.67 15.10 -6.04
N GLN A 215 27.61 16.04 -6.25
CA GLN A 215 28.60 15.93 -7.33
C GLN A 215 29.52 14.72 -7.15
N GLN A 216 29.98 14.45 -5.93
CA GLN A 216 30.80 13.27 -5.63
C GLN A 216 30.02 11.95 -5.84
N ILE A 217 28.75 11.90 -5.44
CA ILE A 217 27.88 10.75 -5.67
C ILE A 217 27.70 10.48 -7.17
N ALA A 218 27.50 11.55 -7.96
CA ALA A 218 27.22 11.50 -9.40
C ALA A 218 28.46 11.34 -10.29
N GLU A 219 29.68 11.28 -9.74
CA GLU A 219 30.90 11.22 -10.55
C GLU A 219 30.90 9.98 -11.46
N GLY A 220 31.07 10.19 -12.76
CA GLY A 220 31.05 9.13 -13.78
C GLY A 220 29.67 8.53 -14.08
N MET A 221 28.60 9.10 -13.53
CA MET A 221 27.22 8.66 -13.73
C MET A 221 26.70 9.06 -15.10
N PRO A 222 26.04 8.16 -15.86
CA PRO A 222 25.45 8.52 -17.14
C PRO A 222 24.26 9.48 -16.93
N PRO A 223 23.87 10.25 -17.95
CA PRO A 223 22.61 11.00 -17.93
C PRO A 223 21.42 10.07 -17.64
N ILE A 224 20.43 10.58 -16.89
CA ILE A 224 19.26 9.79 -16.49
C ILE A 224 18.48 9.25 -17.68
N GLN A 225 18.45 9.98 -18.80
CA GLN A 225 17.82 9.55 -20.05
C GLN A 225 18.47 8.27 -20.59
N GLU A 226 19.80 8.18 -20.54
CA GLU A 226 20.53 6.99 -20.99
C GLU A 226 20.24 5.80 -20.08
N MET A 227 20.16 6.02 -18.76
CA MET A 227 19.80 4.96 -17.82
C MET A 227 18.36 4.48 -18.02
N MET A 228 17.41 5.40 -18.21
CA MET A 228 16.01 5.03 -18.46
C MET A 228 15.86 4.23 -19.75
N GLN A 229 16.64 4.54 -20.79
CA GLN A 229 16.69 3.74 -22.02
C GLN A 229 17.28 2.35 -21.78
N LEU A 230 18.33 2.24 -20.95
CA LEU A 230 18.90 0.95 -20.57
C LEU A 230 17.91 0.08 -19.78
N ILE A 231 17.25 0.65 -18.76
CA ILE A 231 16.24 -0.05 -17.95
C ILE A 231 15.07 -0.47 -18.84
N ARG A 232 14.58 0.41 -19.72
CA ARG A 232 13.55 0.08 -20.70
C ARG A 232 13.96 -1.10 -21.57
N GLN A 233 15.14 -1.06 -22.18
CA GLN A 233 15.62 -2.13 -23.05
C GLN A 233 15.63 -3.47 -22.30
N LYS A 234 16.21 -3.49 -21.10
CA LYS A 234 16.34 -4.70 -20.29
C LYS A 234 14.98 -5.21 -19.76
N GLU A 235 14.05 -4.32 -19.42
CA GLU A 235 12.68 -4.67 -19.04
C GLU A 235 11.96 -5.38 -20.19
N LEU A 236 12.08 -4.87 -21.41
CA LEU A 236 11.45 -5.47 -22.59
C LEU A 236 12.07 -6.82 -22.97
N GLU A 237 13.38 -7.00 -22.74
CA GLU A 237 14.05 -8.29 -22.93
C GLU A 237 13.64 -9.31 -21.87
N ARG A 238 13.54 -8.88 -20.59
CA ARG A 238 13.21 -9.74 -19.47
C ARG A 238 12.60 -8.92 -18.31
N PRO A 239 11.26 -8.93 -18.15
CA PRO A 239 10.55 -8.10 -17.18
C PRO A 239 11.02 -8.25 -15.72
N GLY A 240 10.76 -7.21 -14.92
CA GLY A 240 10.95 -7.22 -13.47
C GLY A 240 12.01 -6.26 -12.91
N ILE A 241 12.34 -5.19 -13.62
CA ILE A 241 13.30 -4.17 -13.16
C ILE A 241 12.76 -2.74 -13.26
N ALA A 242 11.82 -2.47 -14.17
CA ALA A 242 11.32 -1.12 -14.41
C ALA A 242 10.53 -0.58 -13.21
N GLY A 243 9.68 -1.39 -12.57
CA GLY A 243 8.97 -1.00 -11.37
C GLY A 243 9.92 -0.71 -10.21
N ALA A 244 10.92 -1.56 -9.99
CA ALA A 244 11.92 -1.39 -8.94
C ALA A 244 12.76 -0.11 -9.11
N PHE A 245 13.19 0.19 -10.34
CA PHE A 245 13.86 1.46 -10.66
C PHE A 245 12.92 2.66 -10.45
N GLY A 246 11.71 2.57 -10.99
CA GLY A 246 10.70 3.63 -10.97
C GLY A 246 10.17 4.01 -9.58
N HIS A 247 10.17 3.05 -8.65
CA HIS A 247 9.74 3.23 -7.27
C HIS A 247 10.54 4.33 -6.53
N VAL A 248 11.81 4.51 -6.87
CA VAL A 248 12.70 5.50 -6.22
C VAL A 248 13.32 6.52 -7.17
N CYS A 249 13.27 6.28 -8.48
CA CYS A 249 13.81 7.22 -9.47
C CYS A 249 13.11 8.60 -9.35
N PRO A 250 13.84 9.72 -9.45
CA PRO A 250 13.24 11.05 -9.39
C PRO A 250 12.25 11.25 -10.54
N ARG A 251 10.98 11.48 -10.17
CA ARG A 251 9.83 11.57 -11.09
C ARG A 251 9.70 12.97 -11.74
N ASP A 252 10.15 14.00 -11.04
CA ASP A 252 9.97 15.41 -11.40
C ASP A 252 11.19 16.04 -12.10
N ASN A 253 12.05 15.22 -12.71
CA ASN A 253 13.14 15.78 -13.48
C ASN A 253 12.56 16.51 -14.71
N ILE A 254 12.77 17.82 -14.79
CA ILE A 254 12.09 18.79 -15.69
C ILE A 254 12.11 18.38 -17.18
N ASN A 255 12.99 17.47 -17.58
CA ASN A 255 13.17 17.02 -18.96
C ASN A 255 12.81 15.53 -19.20
N LEU A 256 12.13 14.86 -18.27
CA LEU A 256 11.72 13.47 -18.42
C LEU A 256 10.20 13.35 -18.51
N ASP A 257 9.70 12.81 -19.62
CA ASP A 257 8.32 12.35 -19.73
C ASP A 257 8.22 10.91 -19.19
N TYR A 258 8.12 10.82 -17.86
CA TYR A 258 8.04 9.54 -17.16
C TYR A 258 6.74 8.77 -17.50
N GLY A 259 5.64 9.49 -17.78
CA GLY A 259 4.39 8.88 -18.22
C GLY A 259 4.52 8.21 -19.59
N ALA A 260 5.13 8.89 -20.56
CA ALA A 260 5.43 8.31 -21.86
C ALA A 260 6.36 7.09 -21.76
N TRP A 261 7.35 7.13 -20.86
CA TRP A 261 8.25 5.99 -20.61
C TRP A 261 7.52 4.75 -20.08
N ILE A 262 6.60 4.92 -19.11
CA ILE A 262 5.76 3.81 -18.61
C ILE A 262 4.90 3.23 -19.73
N LEU A 263 4.18 4.09 -20.47
CA LEU A 263 3.27 3.65 -21.53
C LEU A 263 4.01 2.90 -22.65
N ASP A 264 5.22 3.36 -22.99
CA ASP A 264 6.07 2.74 -23.99
C ASP A 264 6.58 1.35 -23.54
N ILE A 265 6.91 1.16 -22.26
CA ILE A 265 7.23 -0.18 -21.73
C ILE A 265 5.99 -1.07 -21.75
N LEU A 266 4.85 -0.59 -21.26
CA LEU A 266 3.61 -1.40 -21.20
C LEU A 266 3.14 -1.83 -22.60
N GLU A 267 3.23 -0.94 -23.58
CA GLU A 267 2.85 -1.20 -24.97
C GLU A 267 3.75 -2.26 -25.64
N ASN A 268 5.05 -2.25 -25.32
CA ASN A 268 6.02 -3.16 -25.95
C ASN A 268 6.31 -4.42 -25.12
N SER A 269 5.88 -4.48 -23.85
CA SER A 269 6.12 -5.63 -22.98
C SER A 269 5.17 -6.77 -23.32
N GLN A 270 5.74 -7.95 -23.56
CA GLN A 270 5.03 -9.18 -23.91
C GLN A 270 4.33 -9.85 -22.72
N SER A 271 4.66 -9.46 -21.48
CA SER A 271 4.15 -10.09 -20.27
C SER A 271 4.01 -9.09 -19.13
N PRO A 272 3.10 -9.31 -18.17
CA PRO A 272 3.06 -8.51 -16.94
C PRO A 272 4.38 -8.58 -16.17
N GLU A 273 4.69 -7.53 -15.43
CA GLU A 273 5.85 -7.54 -14.53
C GLU A 273 5.64 -8.61 -13.43
N PRO A 274 6.63 -9.47 -13.17
CA PRO A 274 6.52 -10.47 -12.12
C PRO A 274 6.40 -9.82 -10.74
N TYR A 275 5.74 -10.52 -9.81
CA TYR A 275 5.73 -10.11 -8.41
C TYR A 275 7.12 -10.28 -7.79
N ILE A 276 7.58 -9.25 -7.06
CA ILE A 276 8.86 -9.24 -6.35
C ILE A 276 8.59 -8.73 -4.94
N ILE A 277 8.92 -9.52 -3.92
CA ILE A 277 8.54 -9.25 -2.52
C ILE A 277 9.04 -7.89 -2.00
N TYR A 278 10.26 -7.47 -2.41
CA TYR A 278 10.82 -6.17 -2.04
C TYR A 278 10.16 -4.99 -2.75
N PHE A 279 9.46 -5.24 -3.87
CA PHE A 279 8.88 -4.22 -4.74
C PHE A 279 7.45 -4.62 -5.13
N PRO A 280 6.51 -4.67 -4.19
CA PRO A 280 5.13 -5.07 -4.47
C PRO A 280 4.40 -4.06 -5.39
N CYS A 281 4.85 -2.80 -5.38
CA CYS A 281 4.38 -1.75 -6.28
C CYS A 281 5.19 -1.80 -7.59
N ASN A 282 4.67 -2.52 -8.57
CA ASN A 282 5.28 -2.70 -9.88
C ASN A 282 4.89 -1.58 -10.88
N LEU A 283 5.34 -1.65 -12.13
CA LEU A 283 5.07 -0.65 -13.16
C LEU A 283 3.57 -0.46 -13.44
N ALA A 284 2.77 -1.52 -13.34
CA ALA A 284 1.32 -1.45 -13.49
C ALA A 284 0.66 -0.75 -12.28
N PHE A 285 1.23 -0.92 -11.09
CA PHE A 285 0.84 -0.14 -9.92
C PHE A 285 1.09 1.35 -10.15
N ASP A 286 2.32 1.73 -10.51
CA ASP A 286 2.67 3.13 -10.80
C ASP A 286 1.83 3.73 -11.95
N ALA A 287 1.49 2.92 -12.96
CA ALA A 287 0.68 3.36 -14.09
C ALA A 287 -0.74 3.77 -13.66
N HIS A 288 -1.41 2.99 -12.81
CA HIS A 288 -2.80 3.31 -12.46
C HIS A 288 -2.89 4.57 -11.59
N GLU A 289 -1.98 4.74 -10.62
CA GLU A 289 -1.95 5.95 -9.79
C GLU A 289 -1.67 7.20 -10.64
N ARG A 290 -0.73 7.09 -11.58
CA ARG A 290 -0.30 8.23 -12.41
C ARG A 290 -1.33 8.66 -13.43
N PHE A 291 -2.00 7.70 -14.08
CA PHE A 291 -2.91 7.97 -15.17
C PHE A 291 -4.35 8.19 -14.72
N SER A 292 -4.62 8.18 -13.41
CA SER A 292 -5.97 8.36 -12.81
C SER A 292 -6.73 9.60 -13.27
N HIS A 293 -6.00 10.63 -13.73
CA HIS A 293 -6.55 11.88 -14.25
C HIS A 293 -6.35 12.09 -15.76
N ASP A 294 -5.65 11.18 -16.43
CA ASP A 294 -5.21 11.33 -17.81
C ASP A 294 -6.03 10.40 -18.72
N ALA A 295 -7.11 10.95 -19.28
CA ALA A 295 -8.00 10.22 -20.16
C ALA A 295 -7.30 9.71 -21.44
N ASP A 296 -6.28 10.43 -21.94
CA ASP A 296 -5.55 10.03 -23.13
C ASP A 296 -4.63 8.83 -22.82
N ALA A 297 -3.97 8.84 -21.66
CA ALA A 297 -3.19 7.69 -21.19
C ALA A 297 -4.06 6.46 -20.93
N ILE A 298 -5.23 6.63 -20.30
CA ILE A 298 -6.22 5.56 -20.07
C ILE A 298 -6.72 5.00 -21.40
N LEU A 299 -7.06 5.85 -22.37
CA LEU A 299 -7.45 5.42 -23.71
C LEU A 299 -6.35 4.60 -24.38
N ARG A 300 -5.08 5.00 -24.25
CA ARG A 300 -3.95 4.24 -24.78
C ARG A 300 -3.81 2.87 -24.11
N LEU A 301 -4.03 2.77 -22.79
CA LEU A 301 -4.06 1.48 -22.06
C LEU A 301 -5.17 0.55 -22.60
N ILE A 302 -6.36 1.10 -22.87
CA ILE A 302 -7.47 0.35 -23.50
C ILE A 302 -7.04 -0.15 -24.88
N GLN A 303 -6.48 0.72 -25.71
CA GLN A 303 -6.07 0.39 -27.09
C GLN A 303 -5.00 -0.70 -27.17
N MET A 304 -4.08 -0.77 -26.18
CA MET A 304 -3.07 -1.83 -26.10
C MET A 304 -3.57 -3.12 -25.42
N GLY A 305 -4.86 -3.20 -25.06
CA GLY A 305 -5.47 -4.37 -24.42
C GLY A 305 -5.15 -4.53 -22.93
N ARG A 306 -4.58 -3.51 -22.28
CA ARG A 306 -4.29 -3.48 -20.82
C ARG A 306 -5.47 -2.91 -20.04
N VAL A 307 -6.66 -3.49 -20.26
CA VAL A 307 -7.92 -2.98 -19.70
C VAL A 307 -7.95 -3.10 -18.17
N ASP A 308 -7.24 -4.08 -17.61
CA ASP A 308 -7.03 -4.27 -16.17
C ASP A 308 -6.36 -3.06 -15.48
N ILE A 309 -5.35 -2.48 -16.14
CA ILE A 309 -4.68 -1.26 -15.68
C ILE A 309 -5.56 -0.04 -15.95
N ALA A 310 -6.18 0.03 -17.13
CA ALA A 310 -7.06 1.14 -17.50
C ALA A 310 -8.23 1.31 -16.53
N ILE A 311 -8.85 0.20 -16.09
CA ILE A 311 -9.94 0.25 -15.12
C ILE A 311 -9.44 0.66 -13.73
N ALA A 312 -8.25 0.19 -13.32
CA ALA A 312 -7.64 0.64 -12.08
C ALA A 312 -7.44 2.15 -12.08
N ALA A 313 -6.84 2.69 -13.14
CA ALA A 313 -6.61 4.13 -13.30
C ALA A 313 -7.93 4.92 -13.33
N ALA A 314 -8.86 4.51 -14.18
CA ALA A 314 -10.11 5.24 -14.41
C ALA A 314 -11.07 5.24 -13.21
N THR A 315 -10.83 4.38 -12.21
CA THR A 315 -11.68 4.25 -11.01
C THR A 315 -10.97 4.59 -9.71
N ASP A 316 -9.73 5.07 -9.78
CA ASP A 316 -8.91 5.45 -8.61
C ASP A 316 -9.44 6.72 -7.92
N GLU A 317 -9.92 7.66 -8.73
CA GLU A 317 -10.43 8.94 -8.25
C GLU A 317 -11.85 8.84 -7.70
N ASP A 318 -12.04 9.31 -6.48
CA ASP A 318 -13.32 9.29 -5.77
C ASP A 318 -14.27 10.44 -6.21
N ARG A 319 -14.25 10.77 -7.51
CA ARG A 319 -14.95 11.92 -8.11
C ARG A 319 -15.17 11.78 -9.62
N LYS A 320 -16.02 12.66 -10.16
CA LYS A 320 -16.30 12.76 -11.60
C LYS A 320 -15.15 13.42 -12.37
N ILE A 321 -14.73 12.79 -13.47
CA ILE A 321 -13.82 13.34 -14.48
C ILE A 321 -14.49 13.18 -15.84
N GLU A 322 -15.03 14.26 -16.40
CA GLU A 322 -15.91 14.19 -17.59
C GLU A 322 -15.31 13.41 -18.77
N ALA A 323 -13.99 13.56 -19.00
CA ALA A 323 -13.28 12.88 -20.07
C ALA A 323 -13.25 11.36 -19.92
N LEU A 324 -13.38 10.82 -18.70
CA LEU A 324 -13.38 9.38 -18.43
C LEU A 324 -14.74 8.73 -18.65
N LYS A 325 -15.84 9.48 -18.64
CA LYS A 325 -17.19 8.92 -18.82
C LYS A 325 -17.32 8.04 -20.07
N PRO A 326 -16.94 8.49 -21.29
CA PRO A 326 -17.06 7.64 -22.49
C PRO A 326 -16.18 6.39 -22.40
N LEU A 327 -14.97 6.49 -21.82
CA LEU A 327 -14.04 5.37 -21.67
C LEU A 327 -14.57 4.32 -20.68
N LEU A 328 -15.16 4.78 -19.58
CA LEU A 328 -15.83 3.91 -18.61
C LEU A 328 -17.00 3.19 -19.26
N ILE A 329 -17.85 3.88 -20.04
CA ILE A 329 -18.96 3.24 -20.76
C ILE A 329 -18.42 2.14 -21.71
N GLU A 330 -17.38 2.43 -22.49
CA GLU A 330 -16.75 1.43 -23.37
C GLU A 330 -16.21 0.21 -22.59
N MET A 331 -15.47 0.44 -21.50
CA MET A 331 -14.95 -0.64 -20.66
C MET A 331 -16.06 -1.45 -19.97
N GLY A 332 -17.26 -0.87 -19.78
CA GLY A 332 -18.41 -1.56 -19.20
C GLY A 332 -18.98 -2.67 -20.08
N ASP A 333 -18.61 -2.71 -21.36
CA ASP A 333 -18.97 -3.77 -22.31
C ASP A 333 -17.91 -4.91 -22.37
N ASN A 334 -16.91 -4.89 -21.49
CA ASN A 334 -15.89 -5.94 -21.42
C ASN A 334 -16.49 -7.32 -21.06
N GLU A 335 -15.83 -8.39 -21.50
CA GLU A 335 -16.24 -9.77 -21.21
C GLU A 335 -15.98 -10.17 -19.75
N ASP A 336 -15.00 -9.57 -19.09
CA ASP A 336 -14.68 -9.83 -17.68
C ASP A 336 -15.75 -9.20 -16.76
N PRO A 337 -16.54 -10.01 -16.04
CA PRO A 337 -17.60 -9.51 -15.15
C PRO A 337 -17.07 -8.59 -14.05
N GLU A 338 -15.83 -8.75 -13.61
CA GLU A 338 -15.24 -7.91 -12.57
C GLU A 338 -14.96 -6.50 -13.08
N ILE A 339 -14.51 -6.36 -14.35
CA ILE A 339 -14.37 -5.05 -15.01
C ILE A 339 -15.74 -4.40 -15.15
N VAL A 340 -16.74 -5.14 -15.65
CA VAL A 340 -18.12 -4.64 -15.78
C VAL A 340 -18.65 -4.14 -14.44
N ARG A 341 -18.42 -4.91 -13.36
CA ARG A 341 -18.85 -4.54 -12.01
C ARG A 341 -18.21 -3.22 -11.56
N ARG A 342 -16.87 -3.12 -11.63
CA ARG A 342 -16.12 -1.92 -11.21
C ARG A 342 -16.55 -0.68 -11.97
N VAL A 343 -16.66 -0.78 -13.29
CA VAL A 343 -17.16 0.30 -14.16
C VAL A 343 -18.58 0.71 -13.76
N SER A 344 -19.49 -0.26 -13.68
CA SER A 344 -20.91 0.00 -13.44
C SER A 344 -21.12 0.67 -12.09
N TRP A 345 -20.37 0.25 -11.07
CA TRP A 345 -20.35 0.90 -9.77
C TRP A 345 -19.84 2.33 -9.86
N HIS A 346 -18.70 2.56 -10.50
CA HIS A 346 -18.12 3.91 -10.59
C HIS A 346 -19.02 4.88 -11.39
N LEU A 347 -19.62 4.41 -12.48
CA LEU A 347 -20.62 5.17 -13.26
C LEU A 347 -21.86 5.53 -12.43
N ALA A 348 -22.35 4.62 -11.60
CA ALA A 348 -23.44 4.87 -10.68
C ALA A 348 -23.03 5.79 -9.52
N TYR A 349 -21.84 5.62 -8.95
CA TYR A 349 -21.32 6.46 -7.87
C TYR A 349 -21.16 7.92 -8.28
N TYR A 350 -20.66 8.20 -9.49
CA TYR A 350 -20.16 9.55 -9.83
C TYR A 350 -20.78 10.20 -11.07
N TYR A 351 -21.43 9.44 -11.94
CA TYR A 351 -21.90 9.94 -13.24
C TYR A 351 -23.42 9.93 -13.42
N HIS A 352 -24.20 9.54 -12.39
CA HIS A 352 -25.64 9.32 -12.49
C HIS A 352 -25.97 8.49 -13.74
N TYR A 353 -25.25 7.38 -13.96
CA TYR A 353 -25.35 6.59 -15.19
C TYR A 353 -25.56 5.11 -14.89
N LEU A 354 -26.56 4.51 -15.57
CA LEU A 354 -26.90 3.10 -15.46
C LEU A 354 -26.31 2.31 -16.63
N HIS A 355 -25.27 1.52 -16.38
CA HIS A 355 -24.66 0.69 -17.41
C HIS A 355 -25.52 -0.56 -17.74
N SER A 356 -25.86 -0.75 -19.01
CA SER A 356 -26.76 -1.83 -19.46
C SER A 356 -26.24 -3.22 -19.12
N LYS A 357 -24.95 -3.49 -19.37
CA LYS A 357 -24.32 -4.77 -19.03
C LYS A 357 -24.26 -5.01 -17.53
N GLY A 358 -24.05 -3.96 -16.75
CA GLY A 358 -24.08 -4.01 -15.29
C GLY A 358 -25.47 -4.40 -14.76
N VAL A 359 -26.54 -3.91 -15.40
CA VAL A 359 -27.93 -4.32 -15.11
C VAL A 359 -28.18 -5.77 -15.49
N GLU A 360 -27.76 -6.18 -16.69
CA GLU A 360 -27.90 -7.56 -17.18
C GLU A 360 -27.27 -8.56 -16.20
N LEU A 361 -26.04 -8.27 -15.75
CA LEU A 361 -25.30 -9.08 -14.77
C LEU A 361 -25.75 -8.83 -13.32
N GLY A 362 -26.64 -7.86 -13.06
CA GLY A 362 -27.20 -7.59 -11.74
C GLY A 362 -26.25 -6.90 -10.76
N TYR A 363 -25.20 -6.22 -11.24
CA TYR A 363 -24.29 -5.43 -10.40
C TYR A 363 -24.83 -4.07 -10.00
N VAL A 364 -25.78 -3.54 -10.79
CA VAL A 364 -26.42 -2.24 -10.56
C VAL A 364 -27.90 -2.30 -10.92
N GLU A 365 -28.74 -1.64 -10.14
CA GLU A 365 -30.17 -1.45 -10.38
C GLU A 365 -30.52 0.02 -10.18
N LEU A 366 -31.44 0.56 -10.98
CA LEU A 366 -31.99 1.92 -10.81
C LEU A 366 -33.48 1.84 -10.49
N ILE A 367 -33.88 2.50 -9.41
CA ILE A 367 -35.27 2.74 -9.04
C ILE A 367 -35.62 4.17 -9.44
N ALA A 368 -36.28 4.32 -10.59
CA ALA A 368 -36.56 5.60 -11.25
C ALA A 368 -38.03 6.05 -11.15
N ASP A 369 -38.90 5.35 -10.45
CA ASP A 369 -40.31 5.73 -10.26
C ASP A 369 -40.52 6.68 -9.06
N LEU A 370 -39.46 6.97 -8.30
CA LEU A 370 -39.48 7.94 -7.21
C LEU A 370 -39.54 9.37 -7.77
N SER A 371 -40.40 10.20 -7.17
CA SER A 371 -40.74 11.53 -7.71
C SER A 371 -39.65 12.58 -7.55
N GLU A 372 -38.80 12.45 -6.52
CA GLU A 372 -37.80 13.47 -6.14
C GLU A 372 -36.36 13.03 -6.37
N ILE A 373 -36.14 11.71 -6.49
CA ILE A 373 -34.80 11.14 -6.56
C ILE A 373 -34.73 10.04 -7.61
N ASP A 374 -33.50 9.73 -8.00
CA ASP A 374 -33.12 8.50 -8.67
C ASP A 374 -32.27 7.70 -7.68
N LEU A 375 -32.61 6.43 -7.44
CA LEU A 375 -31.95 5.58 -6.45
C LEU A 375 -31.24 4.42 -7.14
N PHE A 376 -29.90 4.43 -7.10
CA PHE A 376 -29.08 3.32 -7.57
C PHE A 376 -28.79 2.35 -6.44
N LEU A 377 -28.85 1.06 -6.71
CA LEU A 377 -28.46 -0.02 -5.81
C LEU A 377 -27.28 -0.78 -6.41
N LEU A 378 -26.21 -0.97 -5.64
CA LEU A 378 -24.98 -1.62 -6.09
C LEU A 378 -24.82 -2.98 -5.40
N PHE A 379 -24.52 -4.04 -6.14
CA PHE A 379 -24.44 -5.42 -5.63
C PHE A 379 -23.07 -6.03 -5.88
N SER A 380 -22.52 -6.75 -4.88
CA SER A 380 -21.16 -7.32 -4.91
C SER A 380 -21.04 -8.61 -5.72
N GLY A 381 -22.15 -9.29 -6.02
CA GLY A 381 -22.15 -10.51 -6.82
C GLY A 381 -23.56 -10.96 -7.21
N LEU A 382 -23.62 -11.88 -8.19
CA LEU A 382 -24.86 -12.40 -8.79
C LEU A 382 -25.86 -12.99 -7.77
N GLU A 383 -25.36 -13.53 -6.65
CA GLU A 383 -26.15 -14.24 -5.64
C GLU A 383 -26.68 -13.34 -4.49
N ALA A 384 -26.18 -12.10 -4.38
CA ALA A 384 -26.49 -11.20 -3.25
C ALA A 384 -27.58 -10.16 -3.56
N ARG A 385 -28.53 -10.47 -4.48
CA ARG A 385 -29.62 -9.54 -4.85
C ARG A 385 -30.54 -9.13 -3.69
N THR A 386 -30.45 -9.83 -2.55
CA THR A 386 -31.24 -9.53 -1.36
C THR A 386 -30.76 -8.28 -0.64
N SER A 387 -29.46 -7.96 -0.68
CA SER A 387 -28.88 -6.83 0.05
C SER A 387 -27.83 -6.11 -0.80
N PRO A 388 -28.08 -4.88 -1.29
CA PRO A 388 -27.04 -4.10 -1.92
C PRO A 388 -25.87 -3.83 -0.97
N TYR A 389 -24.68 -3.75 -1.55
CA TYR A 389 -23.47 -3.23 -0.93
C TYR A 389 -23.60 -1.73 -0.64
N ALA A 390 -24.19 -0.98 -1.56
CA ALA A 390 -24.40 0.45 -1.41
C ALA A 390 -25.68 0.93 -2.12
N ALA A 391 -26.21 2.06 -1.65
CA ALA A 391 -27.31 2.78 -2.28
C ALA A 391 -26.91 4.23 -2.54
N ILE A 392 -27.13 4.73 -3.76
CA ILE A 392 -26.74 6.07 -4.20
C ILE A 392 -27.99 6.87 -4.54
N ILE A 393 -28.17 8.00 -3.87
CA ILE A 393 -29.31 8.90 -4.08
C ILE A 393 -28.83 10.06 -4.93
N TYR A 394 -29.49 10.26 -6.08
CA TYR A 394 -29.38 11.48 -6.88
C TYR A 394 -30.69 12.27 -6.83
N ALA A 395 -30.62 13.58 -7.08
CA ALA A 395 -31.82 14.34 -7.36
C ALA A 395 -32.42 13.90 -8.70
N LYS A 396 -33.74 13.99 -8.83
CA LYS A 396 -34.42 13.63 -10.07
C LYS A 396 -33.91 14.47 -11.25
N GLY A 397 -33.46 13.78 -12.29
CA GLY A 397 -32.96 14.40 -13.52
C GLY A 397 -31.47 14.70 -13.49
N GLN A 398 -30.86 14.67 -14.68
CA GLN A 398 -29.42 14.79 -14.86
C GLN A 398 -28.88 16.12 -14.32
N ASP A 399 -27.71 16.05 -13.66
CA ASP A 399 -26.95 17.20 -13.14
C ASP A 399 -27.73 18.12 -12.18
N LYS A 400 -28.75 17.56 -11.50
CA LYS A 400 -29.48 18.24 -10.42
C LYS A 400 -28.82 17.95 -9.07
N LEU A 401 -28.78 18.99 -8.23
CA LEU A 401 -28.28 18.89 -6.86
C LEU A 401 -29.40 18.51 -5.89
N LEU A 402 -29.09 17.66 -4.92
CA LEU A 402 -29.92 17.36 -3.77
C LEU A 402 -29.81 18.50 -2.75
N SER A 403 -30.96 18.99 -2.27
CA SER A 403 -30.99 19.81 -1.07
C SER A 403 -30.85 18.95 0.19
N GLN A 404 -30.33 19.55 1.27
CA GLN A 404 -30.28 18.89 2.58
C GLN A 404 -31.64 18.28 3.00
N THR A 405 -32.74 18.99 2.75
CA THR A 405 -34.08 18.52 3.12
C THR A 405 -34.46 17.23 2.40
N ILE A 406 -34.21 17.16 1.09
CA ILE A 406 -34.51 15.97 0.27
C ILE A 406 -33.56 14.84 0.66
N SER A 407 -32.27 15.11 0.79
CA SER A 407 -31.30 14.09 1.16
C SER A 407 -31.61 13.46 2.53
N THR A 408 -31.86 14.27 3.56
CA THR A 408 -32.18 13.75 4.91
C THR A 408 -33.46 12.93 4.88
N LYS A 409 -34.51 13.41 4.20
CA LYS A 409 -35.78 12.70 4.05
C LYS A 409 -35.57 11.29 3.49
N TRP A 410 -34.82 11.16 2.40
CA TRP A 410 -34.64 9.87 1.73
C TRP A 410 -33.66 8.95 2.47
N VAL A 411 -32.58 9.50 3.02
CA VAL A 411 -31.65 8.76 3.89
C VAL A 411 -32.37 8.16 5.08
N ASP A 412 -33.17 8.94 5.81
CA ASP A 412 -33.89 8.44 6.98
C ASP A 412 -35.01 7.46 6.61
N LYS A 413 -35.56 7.56 5.38
CA LYS A 413 -36.54 6.60 4.86
C LYS A 413 -35.89 5.24 4.58
N ILE A 414 -34.80 5.20 3.81
CA ILE A 414 -34.23 3.92 3.31
C ILE A 414 -33.12 3.35 4.19
N PHE A 415 -32.53 4.16 5.06
CA PHE A 415 -31.50 3.75 6.02
C PHE A 415 -31.80 4.31 7.42
N PRO A 416 -32.95 3.93 8.02
CA PRO A 416 -33.40 4.45 9.30
C PRO A 416 -32.50 4.00 10.45
N ASN A 417 -32.64 4.65 11.61
CA ASN A 417 -31.89 4.32 12.84
C ASN A 417 -31.96 2.84 13.23
N SER A 418 -33.10 2.17 13.01
CA SER A 418 -33.28 0.73 13.27
C SER A 418 -32.39 -0.16 12.41
N VAL A 419 -31.99 0.33 11.22
CA VAL A 419 -31.13 -0.38 10.27
C VAL A 419 -29.68 0.05 10.44
N ARG A 420 -29.36 1.35 10.46
CA ARG A 420 -27.97 1.85 10.51
C ARG A 420 -27.29 1.64 11.86
N GLY A 421 -28.08 1.60 12.94
CA GLY A 421 -27.63 1.42 14.31
C GLY A 421 -26.95 2.67 14.89
N GLU A 422 -26.13 2.48 15.93
CA GLU A 422 -25.52 3.58 16.69
C GLU A 422 -24.39 4.27 15.92
N ILE A 423 -24.13 5.54 16.25
CA ILE A 423 -23.02 6.32 15.70
C ILE A 423 -21.72 5.82 16.34
N LYS A 424 -20.70 5.50 15.53
CA LYS A 424 -19.43 4.95 16.02
C LYS A 424 -18.37 6.01 16.35
N ASN A 425 -18.12 6.97 15.46
CA ASN A 425 -17.27 8.15 15.73
C ASN A 425 -17.22 9.11 14.52
N GLN A 426 -16.96 10.41 14.77
CA GLN A 426 -16.95 11.50 13.76
C GLN A 426 -15.58 11.73 13.08
N ARG A 427 -14.60 10.82 13.22
CA ARG A 427 -13.20 11.08 12.83
C ARG A 427 -12.83 10.81 11.36
N TYR A 428 -13.77 10.43 10.52
CA TYR A 428 -13.55 10.38 9.07
C TYR A 428 -14.13 11.66 8.47
N LEU A 429 -13.25 12.50 7.93
CA LEU A 429 -13.49 13.92 7.66
C LEU A 429 -14.75 14.18 6.81
N ASP A 430 -15.17 13.24 5.96
CA ASP A 430 -16.23 13.46 4.96
C ASP A 430 -17.40 12.45 5.05
N SER A 431 -17.52 11.67 6.14
CA SER A 431 -18.57 10.64 6.25
C SER A 431 -19.08 10.41 7.67
N LEU A 432 -20.39 10.16 7.80
CA LEU A 432 -21.02 9.78 9.06
C LEU A 432 -21.02 8.26 9.21
N TRP A 433 -20.31 7.76 10.21
CA TRP A 433 -20.15 6.31 10.45
C TRP A 433 -21.07 5.78 11.54
N PHE A 434 -21.69 4.66 11.23
CA PHE A 434 -22.60 3.92 12.10
C PHE A 434 -22.13 2.48 12.28
N THR A 435 -22.72 1.78 13.24
CA THR A 435 -22.39 0.38 13.53
C THR A 435 -22.56 -0.56 12.34
N ARG A 436 -23.47 -0.26 11.41
CA ARG A 436 -23.81 -1.13 10.26
C ARG A 436 -23.49 -0.53 8.90
N GLY A 437 -22.91 0.66 8.82
CA GLY A 437 -22.60 1.32 7.56
C GLY A 437 -22.19 2.79 7.71
N TYR A 438 -22.18 3.53 6.62
CA TYR A 438 -21.85 4.96 6.60
C TYR A 438 -22.73 5.75 5.61
N ILE A 439 -22.75 7.07 5.79
CA ILE A 439 -23.38 8.02 4.89
C ILE A 439 -22.32 9.05 4.47
N LYS A 440 -22.09 9.21 3.16
CA LYS A 440 -21.22 10.23 2.55
C LYS A 440 -22.08 11.16 1.71
N TYR A 441 -22.04 12.46 1.98
CA TYR A 441 -22.69 13.48 1.17
C TYR A 441 -21.63 14.05 0.23
N GLN A 442 -21.81 13.94 -1.09
CA GLN A 442 -20.80 14.40 -2.06
C GLN A 442 -21.18 15.76 -2.63
N GLY A 443 -20.24 16.70 -2.63
CA GLY A 443 -20.37 17.99 -3.29
C GLY A 443 -19.01 18.67 -3.39
N ASN A 444 -18.89 19.69 -4.24
CA ASN A 444 -17.75 20.60 -4.15
C ASN A 444 -17.89 21.52 -2.92
N GLU A 445 -16.78 22.09 -2.43
CA GLU A 445 -16.77 22.90 -1.19
C GLU A 445 -17.86 24.00 -1.15
N ASP A 446 -18.17 24.63 -2.28
CA ASP A 446 -19.18 25.68 -2.37
C ASP A 446 -20.60 25.14 -2.23
N ASN A 447 -20.86 23.95 -2.79
CA ASN A 447 -22.10 23.22 -2.65
C ASN A 447 -22.28 22.74 -1.20
N GLU A 448 -21.23 22.22 -0.57
CA GLU A 448 -21.28 21.76 0.81
C GLU A 448 -21.62 22.89 1.79
N LYS A 449 -21.01 24.07 1.61
CA LYS A 449 -21.35 25.28 2.39
C LYS A 449 -22.81 25.68 2.24
N LYS A 450 -23.40 25.44 1.07
CA LYS A 450 -24.83 25.67 0.75
C LYS A 450 -25.72 24.48 1.10
N LYS A 451 -25.13 23.37 1.57
CA LYS A 451 -25.81 22.11 1.88
C LYS A 451 -26.58 21.55 0.67
N LEU A 452 -25.93 21.64 -0.47
CA LEU A 452 -26.32 21.06 -1.75
C LEU A 452 -25.34 19.93 -2.08
N TRP A 453 -25.83 18.84 -2.64
CA TRP A 453 -25.04 17.63 -2.88
C TRP A 453 -25.26 17.13 -4.30
N ASP A 454 -24.19 16.70 -4.96
CA ASP A 454 -24.27 16.01 -6.25
C ASP A 454 -24.98 14.65 -6.06
N ASN A 455 -24.64 13.93 -5.00
CA ASN A 455 -25.30 12.71 -4.57
C ASN A 455 -25.16 12.45 -3.06
N VAL A 456 -25.84 11.42 -2.58
CA VAL A 456 -25.59 10.83 -1.26
C VAL A 456 -25.33 9.34 -1.40
N ILE A 457 -24.24 8.87 -0.79
CA ILE A 457 -23.83 7.47 -0.76
C ILE A 457 -24.15 6.89 0.61
N ILE A 458 -24.85 5.76 0.60
CA ILE A 458 -25.05 4.91 1.77
C ILE A 458 -24.29 3.61 1.54
N GLY A 459 -23.21 3.39 2.27
CA GLY A 459 -22.44 2.14 2.22
C GLY A 459 -22.79 1.22 3.38
N TYR A 460 -23.13 -0.03 3.09
CA TYR A 460 -23.58 -0.99 4.10
C TYR A 460 -22.50 -2.02 4.41
N ARG A 461 -22.24 -2.27 5.69
CA ARG A 461 -21.11 -3.10 6.17
C ARG A 461 -21.53 -4.11 7.25
N SER A 462 -22.79 -4.54 7.24
CA SER A 462 -23.29 -5.55 8.19
C SER A 462 -23.59 -6.87 7.50
N ASN A 463 -23.55 -7.96 8.27
CA ASN A 463 -23.98 -9.28 7.83
C ASN A 463 -25.51 -9.46 7.89
N ALA A 464 -26.24 -8.52 8.50
CA ALA A 464 -27.69 -8.51 8.44
C ALA A 464 -28.15 -8.07 7.05
N PRO A 465 -29.22 -8.64 6.46
CA PRO A 465 -29.71 -8.16 5.17
C PRO A 465 -30.32 -6.75 5.32
N TRP A 466 -30.08 -5.89 4.34
CA TRP A 466 -30.73 -4.59 4.20
C TRP A 466 -31.09 -4.36 2.75
N ASN A 467 -32.37 -4.14 2.45
CA ASN A 467 -32.81 -3.77 1.12
C ASN A 467 -33.62 -2.46 1.16
N PRO A 468 -33.12 -1.35 0.57
CA PRO A 468 -33.85 -0.09 0.48
C PRO A 468 -35.28 -0.22 -0.04
N LYS A 469 -35.55 -1.19 -0.92
CA LYS A 469 -36.88 -1.43 -1.51
C LYS A 469 -37.96 -1.78 -0.48
N GLU A 470 -37.58 -2.33 0.66
CA GLU A 470 -38.54 -2.67 1.74
C GLU A 470 -39.12 -1.42 2.42
N PHE A 471 -38.50 -0.25 2.20
CA PHE A 471 -38.89 1.02 2.81
C PHE A 471 -39.58 1.98 1.84
N LEU A 472 -39.56 1.69 0.54
CA LEU A 472 -40.09 2.56 -0.52
C LEU A 472 -41.62 2.46 -0.59
#